data_AF-A0A954WQU6-F1
#
_entry.id   AF-A0A954WQU6-F1
#
_cell.length_a   1.000
_cell.length_b   1.000
_cell.length_c   1.000
_cell.angle_alpha   90.00
_cell.angle_beta   90.00
_cell.angle_gamma   90.00
#
_symmetry.space_group_name_H-M   'P 1'
#
loop_
_entity.id
_entity.type
_entity.pdbx_description
1 polymer ?
#
loop_
_entity_poly.entity_id
_entity_poly.type
_entity_poly.pdbx_seq_one_letter_code
_entity_poly.pdbx_strand_id
1 'polypeptide(L)'
;MRLAKYVIVGALFALVVYQFGYVAKDAAIEFRDTLAERKFEENTTRSTAYVIPTDRWLEYEVAPNAKQVRVLTNASLKHLPPDDTQSDFARPGWRYSVDYQLLNSKREVVQELTYNFRATVSRFRDPITNDIFSPYFFATTPYVPASTRTLQCPLESLDDAVTRIRLRLSSSDPLIAEVVCRVVNRVERPDYRDPTIWGRLSKRRRESLCRASVYGPELLTPSERRSLLRWEWAIAAPFVDPYDPPTKRVLYHLDEVAGDELGAITPPQGISIDAKLRGSVRLPQAHGTLHMELEHQVGTDTATTEAIAATVTYHRSGIVE
;
A
#
# COMPACT_ATOMS: atom_id res chain seq x y z
N MET A 1 -6.14 51.13 -41.90
CA MET A 1 -4.95 51.10 -41.02
C MET A 1 -5.23 51.00 -39.51
N ARG A 2 -6.49 50.86 -39.04
CA ARG A 2 -6.81 50.68 -37.61
C ARG A 2 -7.02 49.22 -37.17
N LEU A 3 -7.36 48.30 -38.08
CA LEU A 3 -7.49 46.87 -37.76
C LEU A 3 -6.14 46.18 -37.45
N ALA A 4 -5.05 46.58 -38.09
CA ALA A 4 -3.74 45.99 -37.88
C ALA A 4 -3.18 46.22 -36.44
N LYS A 5 -3.63 47.28 -35.76
CA LYS A 5 -3.17 47.58 -34.40
C LYS A 5 -3.79 46.66 -33.34
N TYR A 6 -5.02 46.18 -33.54
CA TYR A 6 -5.68 45.31 -32.57
C TYR A 6 -5.16 43.87 -32.61
N VAL A 7 -4.74 43.38 -33.78
CA VAL A 7 -4.14 42.04 -33.94
C VAL A 7 -2.78 41.96 -33.22
N ILE A 8 -1.98 43.02 -33.28
CA ILE A 8 -0.67 43.08 -32.63
C ILE A 8 -0.81 43.12 -31.09
N VAL A 9 -1.79 43.87 -30.57
CA VAL A 9 -2.05 43.93 -29.12
C VAL A 9 -2.59 42.60 -28.59
N GLY A 10 -3.45 41.91 -29.34
CA GLY A 10 -3.95 40.57 -28.98
C GLY A 10 -2.84 39.51 -28.95
N ALA A 11 -1.91 39.54 -29.92
CA ALA A 11 -0.78 38.63 -29.97
C ALA A 11 0.23 38.88 -28.83
N LEU A 12 0.48 40.14 -28.48
CA LEU A 12 1.32 40.49 -27.33
C LEU A 12 0.69 40.07 -26.00
N PHE A 13 -0.62 40.23 -25.85
CA PHE A 13 -1.32 39.77 -24.64
C PHE A 13 -1.31 38.24 -24.51
N ALA A 14 -1.51 37.51 -25.61
CA ALA A 14 -1.40 36.05 -25.63
C ALA A 14 0.02 35.56 -25.30
N LEU A 15 1.05 36.28 -25.77
CA LEU A 15 2.45 35.93 -25.50
C LEU A 15 2.87 36.23 -24.05
N VAL A 16 2.34 37.31 -23.46
CA VAL A 16 2.52 37.64 -22.04
C VAL A 16 1.76 36.63 -21.17
N VAL A 17 0.52 36.26 -21.51
CA VAL A 17 -0.22 35.21 -20.77
C VAL A 17 0.45 33.83 -20.92
N TYR A 18 1.03 33.53 -22.08
CA TYR A 18 1.78 32.28 -22.28
C TYR A 18 3.10 32.26 -21.49
N GLN A 19 3.83 33.37 -21.43
CA GLN A 19 5.05 33.48 -20.61
C GLN A 19 4.73 33.48 -19.10
N PHE A 20 3.69 34.18 -18.65
CA PHE A 20 3.28 34.15 -17.24
C PHE A 20 2.66 32.81 -16.82
N GLY A 21 1.96 32.11 -17.73
CA GLY A 21 1.47 30.75 -17.49
C GLY A 21 2.59 29.71 -17.38
N TYR A 22 3.74 29.95 -18.00
CA TYR A 22 4.93 29.11 -17.86
C TYR A 22 5.66 29.37 -16.54
N VAL A 23 5.79 30.64 -16.14
CA VAL A 23 6.38 31.02 -14.83
C VAL A 23 5.53 30.51 -13.65
N ALA A 24 4.21 30.38 -13.81
CA ALA A 24 3.35 29.76 -12.80
C ALA A 24 3.51 28.23 -12.68
N LYS A 25 3.94 27.54 -13.75
CA LYS A 25 4.29 26.11 -13.70
C LYS A 25 5.63 25.88 -13.01
N ASP A 26 6.59 26.76 -13.22
CA ASP A 26 7.89 26.68 -12.53
C ASP A 26 7.76 27.07 -11.05
N ALA A 27 6.88 28.03 -10.71
CA ALA A 27 6.54 28.36 -9.32
C ALA A 27 5.78 27.22 -8.59
N ALA A 28 5.00 26.39 -9.29
CA ALA A 28 4.36 25.20 -8.71
C ALA A 28 5.35 24.04 -8.47
N ILE A 29 6.50 24.06 -9.15
CA ILE A 29 7.62 23.15 -8.90
C ILE A 29 8.47 23.71 -7.75
N GLU A 30 8.74 25.03 -7.70
CA GLU A 30 9.49 25.68 -6.62
C GLU A 30 8.75 25.72 -5.26
N PHE A 31 7.42 25.77 -5.23
CA PHE A 31 6.63 25.78 -3.99
C PHE A 31 6.62 24.43 -3.26
N ARG A 32 7.00 23.34 -3.96
CA ARG A 32 7.11 21.99 -3.37
C ARG A 32 8.47 21.76 -2.67
N ASP A 33 9.48 22.58 -2.99
CA ASP A 33 10.89 22.29 -2.69
C ASP A 33 11.46 23.03 -1.45
N THR A 34 10.74 23.94 -0.76
CA THR A 34 11.44 24.83 0.21
C THR A 34 10.93 24.92 1.65
N LEU A 35 9.69 24.54 1.98
CA LEU A 35 9.20 24.61 3.38
C LEU A 35 8.70 23.29 3.96
N ALA A 36 8.30 22.32 3.12
CA ALA A 36 7.95 20.98 3.57
C ALA A 36 9.17 20.04 3.62
N GLU A 37 10.11 20.07 2.67
CA GLU A 37 11.19 19.07 2.61
C GLU A 37 12.04 18.97 3.89
N ARG A 38 12.32 20.09 4.58
CA ARG A 38 13.15 20.08 5.80
C ARG A 38 12.50 19.42 7.03
N LYS A 39 11.18 19.47 7.18
CA LYS A 39 10.48 18.75 8.27
C LYS A 39 10.28 17.27 7.95
N PHE A 40 10.26 16.93 6.67
CA PHE A 40 9.98 15.57 6.21
C PHE A 40 11.25 14.72 6.27
N GLU A 41 12.45 15.26 6.04
CA GLU A 41 13.71 14.49 6.06
C GLU A 41 14.00 13.74 7.37
N GLU A 42 13.68 14.29 8.55
CA GLU A 42 14.00 13.63 9.84
C GLU A 42 13.11 12.42 10.15
N ASN A 43 11.88 12.39 9.64
CA ASN A 43 10.88 11.35 9.95
C ASN A 43 10.40 10.55 8.72
N THR A 44 11.12 10.67 7.60
CA THR A 44 10.79 9.95 6.37
C THR A 44 11.65 8.70 6.20
N THR A 45 10.98 7.56 6.11
CA THR A 45 11.61 6.32 5.68
C THR A 45 11.62 6.22 4.16
N ARG A 46 12.81 6.01 3.60
CA ARG A 46 13.03 5.77 2.17
C ARG A 46 13.00 4.26 1.86
N SER A 47 12.29 3.89 0.82
CA SER A 47 12.20 2.50 0.35
C SER A 47 12.34 2.43 -1.17
N THR A 48 13.08 1.43 -1.66
CA THR A 48 13.13 1.14 -3.10
C THR A 48 12.00 0.18 -3.45
N ALA A 49 11.19 0.54 -4.44
CA ALA A 49 10.13 -0.29 -5.01
C ALA A 49 10.35 -0.47 -6.52
N TYR A 50 9.74 -1.49 -7.10
CA TYR A 50 9.85 -1.81 -8.52
C TYR A 50 8.47 -1.85 -9.16
N VAL A 51 8.34 -1.31 -10.37
CA VAL A 51 7.08 -1.34 -11.11
C VAL A 51 6.76 -2.79 -11.50
N ILE A 52 5.55 -3.25 -11.21
CA ILE A 52 5.04 -4.54 -11.65
C ILE A 52 4.64 -4.40 -13.14
N PRO A 53 5.30 -5.11 -14.06
CA PRO A 53 4.96 -5.08 -15.48
C PRO A 53 3.66 -5.83 -15.76
N THR A 54 3.02 -5.50 -16.88
CA THR A 54 1.77 -6.14 -17.35
C THR A 54 2.01 -7.29 -18.33
N ASP A 55 3.12 -7.25 -19.05
CA ASP A 55 3.45 -8.12 -20.19
C ASP A 55 4.47 -9.22 -19.85
N ARG A 56 5.21 -9.07 -18.75
CA ARG A 56 6.24 -10.01 -18.30
C ARG A 56 6.17 -10.27 -16.80
N TRP A 57 7.00 -11.21 -16.34
CA TRP A 57 7.10 -11.57 -14.93
C TRP A 57 8.25 -10.82 -14.26
N LEU A 58 7.96 -10.15 -13.15
CA LEU A 58 8.98 -9.62 -12.24
C LEU A 58 9.28 -10.68 -11.17
N GLU A 59 10.49 -11.22 -11.21
CA GLU A 59 10.87 -12.37 -10.39
C GLU A 59 11.76 -11.95 -9.21
N TYR A 60 11.59 -12.58 -8.06
CA TYR A 60 12.34 -12.34 -6.82
C TYR A 60 12.78 -13.66 -6.21
N GLU A 61 13.90 -13.60 -5.49
CA GLU A 61 14.36 -14.71 -4.65
C GLU A 61 13.59 -14.76 -3.32
N VAL A 62 13.18 -15.98 -2.96
CA VAL A 62 12.62 -16.30 -1.66
C VAL A 62 13.75 -16.85 -0.80
N ALA A 63 13.95 -16.26 0.38
CA ALA A 63 15.06 -16.66 1.25
C ALA A 63 14.96 -18.15 1.62
N PRO A 64 16.08 -18.89 1.67
CA PRO A 64 16.08 -20.27 2.12
C PRO A 64 15.44 -20.38 3.52
N ASN A 65 14.57 -21.37 3.71
CA ASN A 65 13.80 -21.58 4.95
C ASN A 65 12.80 -20.47 5.32
N ALA A 66 12.52 -19.52 4.43
CA ALA A 66 11.45 -18.56 4.65
C ALA A 66 10.12 -19.31 4.84
N LYS A 67 9.44 -19.00 5.94
CA LYS A 67 8.11 -19.55 6.24
C LYS A 67 6.99 -18.71 5.63
N GLN A 68 7.30 -17.47 5.32
CA GLN A 68 6.37 -16.50 4.78
C GLN A 68 7.12 -15.46 3.96
N VAL A 69 6.50 -15.08 2.84
CA VAL A 69 6.88 -13.92 2.04
C VAL A 69 5.75 -12.89 2.12
N ARG A 70 6.08 -11.61 2.14
CA ARG A 70 5.07 -10.55 1.95
C ARG A 70 5.37 -9.76 0.69
N VAL A 71 4.32 -9.45 -0.04
CA VAL A 71 4.38 -8.55 -1.19
C VAL A 71 3.66 -7.28 -0.78
N LEU A 72 4.41 -6.20 -0.65
CA LEU A 72 3.89 -4.86 -0.37
C LEU A 72 3.70 -4.15 -1.71
N THR A 73 2.51 -3.66 -1.99
CA THR A 73 2.18 -2.97 -3.24
C THR A 73 1.65 -1.58 -2.96
N ASN A 74 1.96 -0.63 -3.85
CA ASN A 74 1.40 0.71 -3.84
C ASN A 74 0.95 1.02 -5.27
N ALA A 75 -0.33 1.33 -5.46
CA ALA A 75 -0.80 1.82 -6.74
C ALA A 75 -0.43 3.30 -6.89
N SER A 76 0.11 3.69 -8.04
CA SER A 76 0.50 5.05 -8.35
C SER A 76 -0.59 5.69 -9.20
N LEU A 77 -1.28 6.70 -8.68
CA LEU A 77 -2.36 7.40 -9.38
C LEU A 77 -1.80 8.52 -10.27
N LYS A 78 -2.38 8.68 -11.46
CA LYS A 78 -2.03 9.77 -12.40
C LYS A 78 -2.23 11.16 -11.80
N HIS A 79 -3.31 11.32 -11.05
CA HIS A 79 -3.65 12.52 -10.29
C HIS A 79 -4.63 12.14 -9.18
N LEU A 80 -4.69 12.96 -8.14
CA LEU A 80 -5.72 12.87 -7.12
C LEU A 80 -7.04 13.43 -7.68
N PRO A 81 -8.19 12.75 -7.49
CA PRO A 81 -9.48 13.39 -7.73
C PRO A 81 -9.67 14.57 -6.76
N PRO A 82 -10.37 15.62 -7.18
CA PRO A 82 -10.72 16.75 -6.31
C PRO A 82 -11.60 16.30 -5.14
N ASP A 83 -11.42 16.96 -3.99
CA ASP A 83 -11.99 16.61 -2.68
C ASP A 83 -13.52 16.49 -2.69
N ASP A 84 -14.21 17.27 -3.52
CA ASP A 84 -15.68 17.33 -3.61
C ASP A 84 -16.33 16.10 -4.26
N THR A 85 -15.54 15.16 -4.79
CA THR A 85 -16.06 13.90 -5.35
C THR A 85 -16.37 12.83 -4.30
N GLN A 86 -16.32 13.16 -3.01
CA GLN A 86 -16.93 12.35 -1.94
C GLN A 86 -18.47 12.36 -1.97
N SER A 87 -19.09 13.13 -2.87
CA SER A 87 -20.53 13.10 -3.13
C SER A 87 -20.94 12.01 -4.13
N ASP A 88 -20.53 10.78 -3.86
CA ASP A 88 -21.24 9.58 -4.31
C ASP A 88 -20.60 8.39 -3.60
N PHE A 89 -21.36 7.76 -2.70
CA PHE A 89 -21.01 6.61 -1.86
C PHE A 89 -20.58 5.32 -2.62
N ALA A 90 -20.00 5.42 -3.83
CA ALA A 90 -19.88 4.32 -4.79
C ALA A 90 -18.45 3.90 -5.18
N ARG A 91 -17.38 4.61 -4.78
CA ARG A 91 -16.01 4.17 -5.13
C ARG A 91 -15.02 4.28 -3.97
N PRO A 92 -15.01 3.33 -3.02
CA PRO A 92 -14.12 3.38 -1.85
C PRO A 92 -12.66 2.99 -2.18
N GLY A 93 -12.18 3.29 -3.39
CA GLY A 93 -10.81 3.05 -3.84
C GLY A 93 -10.70 2.43 -5.24
N TRP A 94 -9.51 2.53 -5.84
CA TRP A 94 -9.17 2.03 -7.18
C TRP A 94 -8.77 0.57 -7.15
N ARG A 95 -9.23 -0.21 -8.12
CA ARG A 95 -8.99 -1.65 -8.17
C ARG A 95 -7.79 -1.98 -9.04
N TYR A 96 -7.04 -2.98 -8.63
CA TYR A 96 -6.00 -3.60 -9.44
C TYR A 96 -5.78 -5.05 -8.99
N SER A 97 -5.25 -5.87 -9.88
CA SER A 97 -5.05 -7.29 -9.65
C SER A 97 -3.62 -7.67 -10.00
N VAL A 98 -2.99 -8.45 -9.13
CA VAL A 98 -1.64 -8.95 -9.31
C VAL A 98 -1.70 -10.46 -9.41
N ASP A 99 -1.27 -11.00 -10.54
CA ASP A 99 -0.98 -12.41 -10.67
C ASP A 99 0.34 -12.69 -9.98
N TYR A 100 0.39 -13.78 -9.22
CA TYR A 100 1.63 -14.26 -8.64
C TYR A 100 1.78 -15.76 -8.78
N GLN A 101 3.03 -16.18 -8.93
CA GLN A 101 3.39 -17.58 -8.92
C GLN A 101 4.54 -17.83 -7.95
N LEU A 102 4.45 -18.95 -7.24
CA LEU A 102 5.51 -19.49 -6.39
C LEU A 102 6.19 -20.62 -7.15
N LEU A 103 7.51 -20.58 -7.25
CA LEU A 103 8.29 -21.55 -8.01
C LEU A 103 9.25 -22.31 -7.09
N ASN A 104 9.41 -23.61 -7.37
CA ASN A 104 10.43 -24.44 -6.72
C ASN A 104 11.82 -24.21 -7.34
N SER A 105 12.84 -24.92 -6.85
CA SER A 105 14.23 -24.79 -7.33
C SER A 105 14.41 -25.18 -8.81
N LYS A 106 13.50 -25.98 -9.37
CA LYS A 106 13.47 -26.40 -10.78
C LYS A 106 12.68 -25.42 -11.67
N ARG A 107 12.18 -24.31 -11.11
CA ARG A 107 11.28 -23.34 -11.76
C ARG A 107 9.92 -23.91 -12.14
N GLU A 108 9.50 -25.00 -11.50
CA GLU A 108 8.14 -25.51 -11.66
C GLU A 108 7.19 -24.71 -10.77
N VAL A 109 5.96 -24.50 -11.23
CA VAL A 109 4.95 -23.73 -10.51
C VAL A 109 4.39 -24.58 -9.37
N VAL A 110 4.65 -24.16 -8.14
CA VAL A 110 4.08 -24.75 -6.91
C VAL A 110 2.68 -24.20 -6.66
N GLN A 111 2.48 -22.91 -6.95
CA GLN A 111 1.20 -22.24 -6.76
C GLN A 111 1.07 -21.08 -7.74
N GLU A 112 -0.14 -20.87 -8.25
CA GLU A 112 -0.51 -19.75 -9.10
C GLU A 112 -1.87 -19.19 -8.65
N LEU A 113 -1.92 -17.88 -8.39
CA LEU A 113 -3.12 -17.20 -7.94
C LEU A 113 -3.13 -15.74 -8.42
N THR A 114 -4.33 -15.17 -8.52
CA THR A 114 -4.53 -13.73 -8.74
C THR A 114 -5.07 -13.10 -7.47
N TYR A 115 -4.40 -12.06 -6.99
CA TYR A 115 -4.84 -11.29 -5.82
C TYR A 115 -5.43 -9.94 -6.25
N ASN A 116 -6.67 -9.69 -5.82
CA ASN A 116 -7.40 -8.45 -6.10
C ASN A 116 -7.21 -7.45 -4.95
N PHE A 117 -6.71 -6.27 -5.28
CA PHE A 117 -6.48 -5.18 -4.34
C PHE A 117 -7.41 -3.99 -4.59
N ARG A 118 -7.58 -3.18 -3.55
CA ARG A 118 -8.24 -1.89 -3.60
C ARG A 118 -7.33 -0.82 -3.02
N ALA A 119 -6.77 0.03 -3.86
CA ALA A 119 -5.95 1.18 -3.49
C ALA A 119 -6.80 2.28 -2.84
N THR A 120 -6.32 2.86 -1.74
CA THR A 120 -6.89 4.05 -1.11
C THR A 120 -5.76 5.06 -0.91
N VAL A 121 -6.07 6.35 -0.92
CA VAL A 121 -5.10 7.40 -0.57
C VAL A 121 -5.50 7.95 0.79
N SER A 122 -4.60 7.85 1.76
CA SER A 122 -4.75 8.53 3.03
C SER A 122 -4.29 9.98 2.89
N ARG A 123 -5.09 10.91 3.40
CA ARG A 123 -4.80 12.35 3.41
C ARG A 123 -4.83 12.85 4.83
N PHE A 124 -3.90 13.73 5.17
CA PHE A 124 -3.79 14.30 6.50
C PHE A 124 -3.84 15.81 6.41
N ARG A 125 -4.42 16.44 7.43
CA ARG A 125 -4.41 17.89 7.61
C ARG A 125 -3.36 18.23 8.66
N ASP A 126 -2.37 19.03 8.29
CA ASP A 126 -1.38 19.56 9.24
C ASP A 126 -2.10 20.49 10.24
N PRO A 127 -1.99 20.27 11.56
CA PRO A 127 -2.71 21.08 12.55
C PRO A 127 -2.18 22.51 12.68
N ILE A 128 -0.96 22.79 12.22
CA ILE A 128 -0.31 24.10 12.29
C ILE A 128 -0.56 24.89 11.00
N THR A 129 -0.28 24.30 9.84
CA THR A 129 -0.41 25.01 8.56
C THR A 129 -1.78 24.87 7.91
N ASN A 130 -2.59 23.91 8.38
CA ASN A 130 -3.88 23.53 7.81
C ASN A 130 -3.78 22.95 6.38
N ASP A 131 -2.57 22.64 5.91
CA ASP A 131 -2.33 22.07 4.60
C ASP A 131 -2.73 20.59 4.53
N ILE A 132 -3.22 20.17 3.37
CA ILE A 132 -3.55 18.77 3.10
C ILE A 132 -2.37 18.10 2.40
N PHE A 133 -1.91 16.99 2.95
CA PHE A 133 -0.82 16.22 2.36
C PHE A 133 -1.07 14.70 2.41
N SER A 134 -0.31 13.97 1.59
CA SER A 134 -0.24 12.51 1.60
C SER A 134 1.05 12.07 2.30
N PRO A 135 1.01 11.05 3.16
CA PRO A 135 2.20 10.56 3.86
C PRO A 135 3.11 9.73 2.94
N TYR A 136 2.64 9.39 1.75
CA TYR A 136 3.41 8.71 0.72
C TYR A 136 3.68 9.63 -0.45
N PHE A 137 4.92 9.63 -0.95
CA PHE A 137 5.31 10.34 -2.17
C PHE A 137 6.48 9.65 -2.90
N PHE A 138 6.59 9.91 -4.19
CA PHE A 138 7.75 9.52 -5.00
C PHE A 138 8.63 10.73 -5.26
N ALA A 139 9.96 10.58 -5.21
CA ALA A 139 10.86 11.70 -5.52
C ALA A 139 10.91 12.06 -7.01
N THR A 140 10.73 11.09 -7.90
CA THR A 140 11.07 11.25 -9.33
C THR A 140 9.87 11.24 -10.27
N THR A 141 8.65 11.15 -9.74
CA THR A 141 7.44 11.06 -10.57
C THR A 141 6.33 11.93 -10.02
N PRO A 142 5.48 12.51 -10.90
CA PRO A 142 4.31 13.28 -10.47
C PRO A 142 3.17 12.40 -9.93
N TYR A 143 3.30 11.07 -10.00
CA TYR A 143 2.26 10.15 -9.54
C TYR A 143 2.07 10.21 -8.03
N VAL A 144 0.82 10.02 -7.61
CA VAL A 144 0.46 9.99 -6.19
C VAL A 144 0.38 8.53 -5.74
N PRO A 145 1.29 8.06 -4.87
CA PRO A 145 1.20 6.72 -4.33
C PRO A 145 0.00 6.58 -3.38
N ALA A 146 -0.79 5.54 -3.61
CA ALA A 146 -1.78 5.06 -2.67
C ALA A 146 -1.13 4.35 -1.47
N SER A 147 -1.90 4.22 -0.40
CA SER A 147 -1.53 3.52 0.82
C SER A 147 -1.10 2.08 0.53
N THR A 148 -0.14 1.59 1.28
CA THR A 148 0.47 0.26 1.05
C THR A 148 -0.56 -0.85 1.26
N ARG A 149 -0.66 -1.77 0.30
CA ARG A 149 -1.43 -3.01 0.41
C ARG A 149 -0.51 -4.22 0.50
N THR A 150 -0.87 -5.15 1.36
CA THR A 150 -0.03 -6.31 1.67
C THR A 150 -0.70 -7.60 1.26
N LEU A 151 -0.03 -8.37 0.41
CA LEU A 151 -0.28 -9.79 0.20
C LEU A 151 0.68 -10.58 1.09
N GLN A 152 0.13 -11.58 1.79
CA GLN A 152 0.91 -12.53 2.59
C GLN A 152 0.87 -13.89 1.90
N CYS A 153 2.03 -14.44 1.61
CA CYS A 153 2.20 -15.76 1.01
C CYS A 153 2.79 -16.71 2.07
N PRO A 154 1.95 -17.48 2.79
CA PRO A 154 2.46 -18.54 3.67
C PRO A 154 3.10 -19.65 2.83
N LEU A 155 4.26 -20.14 3.26
CA LEU A 155 5.03 -21.16 2.54
C LEU A 155 5.06 -22.51 3.28
N GLU A 156 4.68 -22.54 4.56
CA GLU A 156 4.74 -23.74 5.42
C GLU A 156 3.82 -24.87 4.99
N SER A 157 2.71 -24.55 4.33
CA SER A 157 1.68 -25.51 3.94
C SER A 157 1.84 -26.06 2.52
N LEU A 158 2.97 -25.77 1.87
CA LEU A 158 3.24 -26.20 0.50
C LEU A 158 4.13 -27.44 0.51
N ASP A 159 3.80 -28.40 -0.35
CA ASP A 159 4.52 -29.68 -0.45
C ASP A 159 5.96 -29.47 -0.96
N ASP A 160 6.14 -28.50 -1.85
CA ASP A 160 7.41 -28.16 -2.47
C ASP A 160 8.05 -26.90 -1.86
N ALA A 161 9.37 -26.96 -1.66
CA ALA A 161 10.15 -25.82 -1.21
C ALA A 161 10.17 -24.70 -2.27
N VAL A 162 9.55 -23.57 -1.93
CA VAL A 162 9.52 -22.37 -2.78
C VAL A 162 10.86 -21.64 -2.69
N THR A 163 11.44 -21.33 -3.86
CA THR A 163 12.71 -20.60 -3.98
C THR A 163 12.55 -19.25 -4.68
N ARG A 164 11.46 -19.06 -5.42
CA ARG A 164 11.20 -17.83 -6.18
C ARG A 164 9.74 -17.45 -6.13
N ILE A 165 9.48 -16.16 -6.18
CA ILE A 165 8.15 -15.60 -6.41
C ILE A 165 8.22 -14.69 -7.64
N ARG A 166 7.26 -14.81 -8.54
CA ARG A 166 7.12 -13.89 -9.67
C ARG A 166 5.77 -13.22 -9.68
N LEU A 167 5.75 -11.95 -10.09
CA LEU A 167 4.60 -11.05 -10.05
C LEU A 167 4.35 -10.45 -11.44
N ARG A 168 3.08 -10.27 -11.80
CA ARG A 168 2.65 -9.55 -12.99
C ARG A 168 1.34 -8.81 -12.71
N LEU A 169 1.18 -7.62 -13.27
CA LEU A 169 -0.05 -6.85 -13.15
C LEU A 169 -1.06 -7.35 -14.19
N SER A 170 -2.16 -7.96 -13.76
CA SER A 170 -3.16 -8.50 -14.69
C SER A 170 -4.25 -7.51 -15.06
N SER A 171 -4.64 -6.63 -14.13
CA SER A 171 -5.61 -5.57 -14.40
C SER A 171 -5.41 -4.37 -13.46
N SER A 172 -5.79 -3.20 -13.92
CA SER A 172 -5.81 -1.99 -13.10
C SER A 172 -6.85 -0.99 -13.62
N ASP A 173 -7.43 -0.21 -12.71
CA ASP A 173 -8.30 0.90 -13.08
C ASP A 173 -7.55 1.95 -13.92
N PRO A 174 -8.21 2.67 -14.85
CA PRO A 174 -7.55 3.61 -15.76
C PRO A 174 -6.80 4.78 -15.10
N LEU A 175 -7.15 5.12 -13.85
CA LEU A 175 -6.48 6.19 -13.09
C LEU A 175 -5.15 5.73 -12.48
N ILE A 176 -4.95 4.42 -12.34
CA ILE A 176 -3.68 3.85 -11.90
C ILE A 176 -2.71 3.92 -13.09
N ALA A 177 -1.63 4.68 -12.93
CA ALA A 177 -0.56 4.79 -13.91
C ALA A 177 0.33 3.55 -13.90
N GLU A 178 0.68 3.09 -12.71
CA GLU A 178 1.53 1.94 -12.47
C GLU A 178 1.25 1.37 -11.08
N VAL A 179 1.67 0.12 -10.84
CA VAL A 179 1.69 -0.46 -9.49
C VAL A 179 3.12 -0.81 -9.17
N VAL A 180 3.62 -0.36 -8.01
CA VAL A 180 4.95 -0.72 -7.54
C VAL A 180 4.86 -1.78 -6.46
N CYS A 181 5.86 -2.66 -6.37
CA CYS A 181 5.97 -3.66 -5.33
C CYS A 181 7.33 -3.67 -4.63
N ARG A 182 7.29 -4.22 -3.41
CA ARG A 182 8.43 -4.62 -2.59
C ARG A 182 8.15 -6.01 -2.06
N VAL A 183 9.00 -6.97 -2.41
CA VAL A 183 8.94 -8.32 -1.83
C VAL A 183 9.82 -8.32 -0.59
N VAL A 184 9.27 -8.77 0.54
CA VAL A 184 10.02 -8.89 1.80
C VAL A 184 10.00 -10.33 2.29
N ASN A 185 11.18 -10.83 2.60
CA ASN A 185 11.41 -12.15 3.18
C ASN A 185 11.48 -12.03 4.69
N ARG A 186 10.90 -12.99 5.41
CA ARG A 186 11.15 -13.15 6.84
C ARG A 186 12.46 -13.93 7.02
N VAL A 187 13.50 -13.27 7.48
CA VAL A 187 14.82 -13.86 7.67
C VAL A 187 15.20 -13.89 9.15
N GLU A 188 15.97 -14.90 9.54
CA GLU A 188 16.58 -14.94 10.87
C GLU A 188 17.75 -13.97 10.89
N ARG A 189 17.71 -13.02 11.81
CA ARG A 189 18.74 -12.00 11.95
C ARG A 189 20.00 -12.66 12.53
N PRO A 190 21.21 -12.52 11.94
CA PRO A 190 22.37 -13.32 12.34
C PRO A 190 22.86 -13.05 13.77
N ASP A 191 22.73 -11.82 14.24
CA ASP A 191 23.21 -11.34 15.52
C ASP A 191 22.16 -11.44 16.64
N TYR A 192 20.97 -12.00 16.41
CA TYR A 192 19.86 -12.03 17.39
C TYR A 192 20.18 -12.63 18.77
N ARG A 193 21.23 -13.46 18.86
CA ARG A 193 21.69 -14.08 20.11
C ARG A 193 22.55 -13.16 20.96
N ASP A 194 23.07 -12.07 20.40
CA ASP A 194 23.88 -11.09 21.11
C ASP A 194 22.99 -10.26 22.06
N PRO A 195 23.17 -10.41 23.39
CA PRO A 195 22.36 -9.69 24.36
C PRO A 195 22.60 -8.17 24.33
N THR A 196 23.72 -7.70 23.77
CA THR A 196 24.07 -6.27 23.74
C THR A 196 23.22 -5.48 22.75
N ILE A 197 22.68 -6.12 21.70
CA ILE A 197 21.86 -5.45 20.67
C ILE A 197 20.66 -4.75 21.29
N TRP A 198 19.98 -5.41 22.23
CA TRP A 198 18.80 -4.85 22.87
C TRP A 198 19.08 -3.50 23.53
N GLY A 199 20.22 -3.39 24.20
CA GLY A 199 20.65 -2.14 24.86
C GLY A 199 21.05 -1.03 23.88
N ARG A 200 21.44 -1.39 22.65
CA ARG A 200 21.79 -0.44 21.58
C ARG A 200 20.58 0.07 20.79
N LEU A 201 19.43 -0.59 20.91
CA LEU A 201 18.21 -0.14 20.25
C LEU A 201 17.65 1.11 20.92
N SER A 202 17.21 2.05 20.10
CA SER A 202 16.45 3.21 20.58
C SER A 202 15.20 2.77 21.33
N LYS A 203 14.74 3.60 22.28
CA LYS A 203 13.51 3.34 23.05
C LYS A 203 12.31 3.06 22.12
N ARG A 204 12.14 3.90 21.10
CA ARG A 204 11.11 3.74 20.05
C ARG A 204 11.18 2.39 19.35
N ARG A 205 12.37 1.91 18.99
CA ARG A 205 12.51 0.61 18.32
C ARG A 205 12.16 -0.54 19.26
N ARG A 206 12.55 -0.44 20.55
CA ARG A 206 12.16 -1.42 21.57
C ARG A 206 10.64 -1.45 21.76
N GLU A 207 9.99 -0.31 21.90
CA GLU A 207 8.52 -0.20 22.01
C GLU A 207 7.81 -0.77 20.78
N SER A 208 8.31 -0.46 19.58
CA SER A 208 7.77 -1.00 18.32
C SER A 208 7.82 -2.53 18.27
N LEU A 209 8.95 -3.13 18.68
CA LEU A 209 9.09 -4.59 18.77
C LEU A 209 8.16 -5.20 19.84
N CYS A 210 7.88 -4.47 20.91
CA CYS A 210 7.02 -4.90 22.02
C CYS A 210 5.53 -4.60 21.80
N ARG A 211 5.12 -4.05 20.65
CA ARG A 211 3.73 -3.60 20.42
C ARG A 211 2.70 -4.72 20.61
N ALA A 212 3.08 -5.96 20.32
CA ALA A 212 2.23 -7.14 20.49
C ALA A 212 2.43 -7.84 21.85
N SER A 213 3.33 -7.35 22.70
CA SER A 213 3.59 -7.89 24.04
C SER A 213 2.70 -7.20 25.07
N VAL A 214 2.26 -7.96 26.07
CA VAL A 214 1.49 -7.41 27.21
C VAL A 214 2.36 -6.47 28.07
N TYR A 215 3.65 -6.78 28.17
CA TYR A 215 4.60 -6.01 28.98
C TYR A 215 5.42 -5.04 28.13
N GLY A 216 5.76 -3.90 28.74
CA GLY A 216 6.70 -2.94 28.16
C GLY A 216 8.13 -3.48 28.04
N PRO A 217 8.99 -2.83 27.24
CA PRO A 217 10.33 -3.32 26.90
C PRO A 217 11.25 -3.53 28.09
N GLU A 218 11.01 -2.82 29.20
CA GLU A 218 11.84 -2.86 30.41
C GLU A 218 11.63 -4.17 31.21
N LEU A 219 10.42 -4.75 31.13
CA LEU A 219 10.02 -5.93 31.90
C LEU A 219 10.25 -7.25 31.17
N LEU A 220 10.69 -7.20 29.90
CA LEU A 220 10.92 -8.40 29.12
C LEU A 220 12.14 -9.18 29.62
N THR A 221 12.00 -10.49 29.69
CA THR A 221 13.09 -11.44 29.96
C THR A 221 14.09 -11.50 28.80
N PRO A 222 15.34 -11.94 29.04
CA PRO A 222 16.33 -12.11 27.97
C PRO A 222 15.89 -13.07 26.85
N SER A 223 15.09 -14.09 27.15
CA SER A 223 14.52 -15.01 26.13
C SER A 223 13.47 -14.34 25.26
N GLU A 224 12.61 -13.50 25.82
CA GLU A 224 11.61 -12.74 25.07
C GLU A 224 12.28 -11.71 24.18
N ARG A 225 13.26 -10.97 24.69
CA ARG A 225 14.06 -10.01 23.91
C ARG A 225 14.72 -10.69 22.71
N ARG A 226 15.35 -11.87 22.91
CA ARG A 226 15.93 -12.66 21.82
C ARG A 226 14.87 -13.11 20.81
N SER A 227 13.69 -13.51 21.27
CA SER A 227 12.59 -13.94 20.39
C SER A 227 12.07 -12.80 19.52
N LEU A 228 12.00 -11.58 20.06
CA LEU A 228 11.63 -10.37 19.31
C LEU A 228 12.71 -9.95 18.31
N LEU A 229 13.99 -10.12 18.67
CA LEU A 229 15.12 -9.80 17.79
C LEU A 229 15.37 -10.85 16.70
N ARG A 230 14.84 -12.07 16.88
CA ARG A 230 15.15 -13.22 16.02
C ARG A 230 14.79 -13.00 14.56
N TRP A 231 13.65 -12.37 14.30
CA TRP A 231 13.10 -12.28 12.95
C TRP A 231 13.07 -10.84 12.47
N GLU A 232 13.51 -10.62 11.24
CA GLU A 232 13.36 -9.36 10.54
C GLU A 232 12.78 -9.53 9.14
N TRP A 233 12.22 -8.45 8.60
CA TRP A 233 11.72 -8.39 7.23
C TRP A 233 12.79 -7.75 6.35
N ALA A 234 13.46 -8.57 5.54
CA ALA A 234 14.46 -8.10 4.59
C ALA A 234 13.84 -7.93 3.20
N ILE A 235 14.08 -6.76 2.57
CA ILE A 235 13.60 -6.49 1.20
C ILE A 235 14.43 -7.30 0.21
N ALA A 236 13.77 -8.08 -0.63
CA ALA A 236 14.37 -8.78 -1.74
C ALA A 236 14.47 -7.87 -2.97
N ALA A 237 15.61 -7.91 -3.65
CA ALA A 237 15.76 -7.32 -4.97
C ALA A 237 15.19 -8.27 -6.04
N PRO A 238 14.60 -7.76 -7.12
CA PRO A 238 14.20 -8.59 -8.24
C PRO A 238 15.44 -9.12 -8.96
N PHE A 239 15.31 -10.24 -9.66
CA PHE A 239 16.28 -10.66 -10.66
C PHE A 239 16.33 -9.60 -11.77
N VAL A 240 17.54 -9.20 -12.13
CA VAL A 240 17.78 -8.18 -13.16
C VAL A 240 18.21 -8.87 -14.43
N ASP A 241 17.40 -8.73 -15.48
CA ASP A 241 17.84 -9.02 -16.86
C ASP A 241 18.70 -7.84 -17.35
N PRO A 242 19.96 -8.07 -17.79
CA PRO A 242 20.82 -7.02 -18.32
C PRO A 242 20.21 -6.25 -19.50
N TYR A 243 19.36 -6.88 -20.29
CA TYR A 243 18.80 -6.28 -21.51
C TYR A 243 17.49 -5.54 -21.26
N ASP A 244 16.81 -5.84 -20.16
CA ASP A 244 15.54 -5.22 -19.83
C ASP A 244 15.37 -5.08 -18.30
N PRO A 245 16.11 -4.14 -17.68
CA PRO A 245 16.11 -3.98 -16.23
C PRO A 245 14.75 -3.51 -15.72
N PRO A 246 14.33 -3.95 -14.52
CA PRO A 246 13.05 -3.54 -13.95
C PRO A 246 13.05 -2.04 -13.61
N THR A 247 11.92 -1.37 -13.87
CA THR A 247 11.79 0.06 -13.55
C THR A 247 11.71 0.27 -12.04
N LYS A 248 12.62 1.08 -11.51
CA LYS A 248 12.75 1.39 -10.08
C LYS A 248 12.03 2.70 -9.72
N ARG A 249 11.37 2.71 -8.56
CA ARG A 249 10.81 3.90 -7.91
C ARG A 249 11.36 4.03 -6.49
N VAL A 250 11.60 5.26 -6.06
CA VAL A 250 11.97 5.57 -4.68
C VAL A 250 10.72 6.09 -3.98
N LEU A 251 10.17 5.27 -3.10
CA LEU A 251 9.01 5.60 -2.29
C LEU A 251 9.48 6.16 -0.95
N TYR A 252 8.94 7.30 -0.59
CA TYR A 252 9.12 7.94 0.71
C TYR A 252 7.84 7.79 1.52
N HIS A 253 7.99 7.50 2.80
CA HIS A 253 6.88 7.34 3.74
C HIS A 253 7.19 8.08 5.04
N LEU A 254 6.24 8.89 5.49
CA LEU A 254 6.26 9.51 6.80
C LEU A 254 5.78 8.51 7.85
N ASP A 255 6.67 8.09 8.74
CA ASP A 255 6.35 7.05 9.73
C ASP A 255 5.42 7.53 10.85
N GLU A 256 5.51 8.80 11.20
CA GLU A 256 4.64 9.46 12.17
C GLU A 256 4.08 10.72 11.53
N VAL A 257 2.77 10.71 11.29
CA VAL A 257 2.05 11.83 10.71
C VAL A 257 1.31 12.53 11.84
N ALA A 258 1.78 13.72 12.20
CA ALA A 258 1.05 14.58 13.12
C ALA A 258 -0.09 15.26 12.35
N GLY A 259 -1.33 14.90 12.63
CA GLY A 259 -2.51 15.50 11.99
C GLY A 259 -3.70 14.55 11.95
N ASP A 260 -4.87 15.10 11.65
CA ASP A 260 -6.10 14.32 11.53
C ASP A 260 -6.20 13.73 10.12
N GLU A 261 -6.48 12.43 10.03
CA GLU A 261 -6.75 11.77 8.76
C GLU A 261 -8.09 12.24 8.20
N LEU A 262 -8.05 12.87 7.04
CA LEU A 262 -9.23 13.37 6.34
C LEU A 262 -9.99 12.21 5.69
N GLY A 263 -11.28 12.11 6.00
CA GLY A 263 -12.14 11.10 5.41
C GLY A 263 -11.87 9.69 5.94
N ALA A 264 -11.27 9.55 7.13
CA ALA A 264 -11.29 8.29 7.88
C ALA A 264 -12.76 7.98 8.23
N ILE A 265 -13.46 7.33 7.30
CA ILE A 265 -14.75 6.71 7.59
C ILE A 265 -14.44 5.69 8.67
N THR A 266 -14.84 5.96 9.91
CA THR A 266 -14.81 4.95 10.96
C THR A 266 -15.77 3.87 10.49
N PRO A 267 -15.29 2.69 10.06
CA PRO A 267 -16.22 1.68 9.62
C PRO A 267 -17.09 1.29 10.81
N PRO A 268 -18.42 1.15 10.65
CA PRO A 268 -19.21 0.49 11.69
C PRO A 268 -18.60 -0.88 11.98
N GLN A 269 -18.73 -1.38 13.21
CA GLN A 269 -18.22 -2.71 13.55
C GLN A 269 -18.82 -3.75 12.59
N GLY A 270 -17.96 -4.52 11.92
CA GLY A 270 -18.37 -5.50 10.90
C GLY A 270 -17.98 -5.12 9.48
N ILE A 271 -18.54 -5.82 8.51
CA ILE A 271 -18.33 -5.58 7.08
C ILE A 271 -19.58 -4.90 6.54
N SER A 272 -19.49 -3.60 6.27
CA SER A 272 -20.58 -2.87 5.62
C SER A 272 -20.76 -3.36 4.18
N ILE A 273 -22.01 -3.70 3.82
CA ILE A 273 -22.41 -4.07 2.47
C ILE A 273 -23.60 -3.19 2.05
N ASP A 274 -23.63 -2.76 0.80
CA ASP A 274 -24.75 -2.02 0.21
C ASP A 274 -24.90 -2.41 -1.27
N ALA A 275 -25.90 -1.85 -1.97
CA ALA A 275 -26.16 -2.14 -3.39
C ALA A 275 -24.95 -1.89 -4.33
N LYS A 276 -24.00 -1.06 -3.92
CA LYS A 276 -22.77 -0.68 -4.63
C LYS A 276 -21.50 -1.20 -3.94
N LEU A 277 -21.57 -1.64 -2.68
CA LEU A 277 -20.47 -2.04 -1.80
C LEU A 277 -20.54 -3.54 -1.51
N ARG A 278 -19.66 -4.30 -2.15
CA ARG A 278 -19.50 -5.73 -1.87
C ARG A 278 -18.49 -5.94 -0.75
N GLY A 279 -18.92 -6.62 0.31
CA GLY A 279 -18.04 -7.15 1.35
C GLY A 279 -17.32 -8.41 0.88
N SER A 280 -16.07 -8.60 1.28
CA SER A 280 -15.32 -9.84 1.03
C SER A 280 -14.77 -10.37 2.34
N VAL A 281 -15.23 -11.55 2.75
CA VAL A 281 -14.68 -12.29 3.90
C VAL A 281 -13.62 -13.26 3.38
N ARG A 282 -12.43 -13.26 4.00
CA ARG A 282 -11.41 -14.27 3.70
C ARG A 282 -11.80 -15.57 4.42
N LEU A 283 -12.09 -16.60 3.64
CA LEU A 283 -12.35 -17.93 4.18
C LEU A 283 -11.02 -18.69 4.36
N PRO A 284 -10.83 -19.46 5.44
CA PRO A 284 -9.69 -20.36 5.56
C PRO A 284 -9.73 -21.44 4.47
N GLN A 285 -8.56 -21.94 4.06
CA GLN A 285 -8.43 -22.92 2.98
C GLN A 285 -9.03 -24.31 3.30
N ALA A 286 -9.34 -24.58 4.58
CA ALA A 286 -10.00 -25.78 5.04
C ALA A 286 -11.54 -25.64 5.02
N HIS A 287 -12.26 -26.76 5.06
CA HIS A 287 -13.72 -26.81 5.19
C HIS A 287 -14.17 -26.09 6.48
N GLY A 288 -15.28 -25.35 6.41
CA GLY A 288 -15.79 -24.62 7.56
C GLY A 288 -17.21 -24.09 7.35
N THR A 289 -17.81 -23.67 8.46
CA THR A 289 -19.12 -23.01 8.48
C THR A 289 -18.91 -21.54 8.79
N LEU A 290 -19.42 -20.65 7.93
CA LEU A 290 -19.43 -19.22 8.19
C LEU A 290 -20.81 -18.83 8.74
N HIS A 291 -20.83 -18.31 9.97
CA HIS A 291 -22.01 -17.65 10.53
C HIS A 291 -21.90 -16.15 10.28
N MET A 292 -22.90 -15.59 9.60
CA MET A 292 -23.01 -14.15 9.35
C MET A 292 -24.31 -13.63 9.94
N GLU A 293 -24.22 -12.53 10.69
CA GLU A 293 -25.36 -11.74 11.11
C GLU A 293 -25.37 -10.46 10.27
N LEU A 294 -26.47 -10.23 9.56
CA LEU A 294 -26.68 -9.03 8.77
C LEU A 294 -27.51 -8.06 9.59
N GLU A 295 -26.92 -6.92 9.94
CA GLU A 295 -27.61 -5.82 10.59
C GLU A 295 -27.91 -4.72 9.56
N HIS A 296 -29.18 -4.41 9.36
CA HIS A 296 -29.59 -3.32 8.50
C HIS A 296 -29.50 -1.99 9.26
N GLN A 297 -28.48 -1.18 8.95
CA GLN A 297 -28.29 0.11 9.59
C GLN A 297 -29.07 1.20 8.82
N VAL A 298 -30.27 1.54 9.29
CA VAL A 298 -31.03 2.70 8.80
C VAL A 298 -30.45 3.96 9.44
N GLY A 299 -30.11 4.96 8.62
CA GLY A 299 -29.60 6.25 9.08
C GLY A 299 -30.48 6.85 10.17
N THR A 300 -29.89 7.07 11.35
CA THR A 300 -30.37 7.86 12.50
C THR A 300 -31.82 8.32 12.47
N ASP A 301 -32.75 7.42 12.78
CA ASP A 301 -33.76 7.59 13.84
C ASP A 301 -34.60 6.31 13.95
N THR A 302 -34.67 5.74 15.17
CA THR A 302 -35.41 4.52 15.54
C THR A 302 -35.01 3.24 14.78
N ALA A 303 -34.05 2.51 15.37
CA ALA A 303 -33.63 1.17 14.95
C ALA A 303 -34.80 0.19 15.02
N THR A 304 -35.27 -0.27 13.86
CA THR A 304 -36.01 -1.54 13.76
C THR A 304 -34.99 -2.59 13.36
N THR A 305 -34.59 -3.42 14.32
CA THR A 305 -33.55 -4.44 14.14
C THR A 305 -34.18 -5.68 13.51
N GLU A 306 -34.03 -5.86 12.20
CA GLU A 306 -34.18 -7.17 11.57
C GLU A 306 -32.79 -7.77 11.40
N ALA A 307 -32.40 -8.63 12.34
CA ALA A 307 -31.20 -9.44 12.23
C ALA A 307 -31.52 -10.66 11.37
N ILE A 308 -30.95 -10.70 10.16
CA ILE A 308 -31.04 -11.89 9.29
C ILE A 308 -29.77 -12.70 9.52
N ALA A 309 -29.91 -13.84 10.16
CA ALA A 309 -28.81 -14.81 10.30
C ALA A 309 -28.73 -15.67 9.04
N ALA A 310 -27.55 -15.69 8.41
CA ALA A 310 -27.25 -16.56 7.28
C ALA A 310 -26.10 -17.50 7.64
N THR A 311 -26.29 -18.79 7.37
CA THR A 311 -25.24 -19.80 7.51
C THR A 311 -24.85 -20.24 6.11
N VAL A 312 -23.59 -20.03 5.73
CA VAL A 312 -23.07 -20.48 4.44
C VAL A 312 -22.03 -21.57 4.71
N THR A 313 -22.27 -22.76 4.16
CA THR A 313 -21.30 -23.85 4.16
C THR A 313 -20.49 -23.77 2.87
N TYR A 314 -19.16 -23.86 2.96
CA TYR A 314 -18.34 -23.76 1.75
C TYR A 314 -17.41 -24.97 1.60
N HIS A 315 -17.24 -25.41 0.36
CA HIS A 315 -16.34 -26.49 -0.03
C HIS A 315 -15.19 -25.96 -0.89
N ARG A 316 -14.12 -26.77 -0.98
CA ARG A 316 -12.84 -26.46 -1.66
C ARG A 316 -13.01 -26.09 -3.15
N SER A 317 -14.18 -26.29 -3.74
CA SER A 317 -14.49 -26.13 -5.16
C SER A 317 -15.57 -25.08 -5.48
N GLY A 318 -15.69 -24.03 -4.67
CA GLY A 318 -16.69 -22.98 -4.89
C GLY A 318 -17.98 -23.20 -4.12
N ILE A 319 -18.70 -22.09 -3.91
CA ILE A 319 -19.85 -21.91 -3.01
C ILE A 319 -20.95 -22.95 -3.32
N VAL A 320 -21.50 -23.59 -2.28
CA VAL A 320 -22.72 -24.39 -2.35
C VAL A 320 -23.64 -23.92 -1.22
N GLU A 321 -24.82 -23.44 -1.62
CA GLU A 321 -26.03 -23.03 -0.84
C GLU A 321 -25.87 -22.16 0.41
#